data_AF-A0A8S2FI86-F1
#
_entry.id   AF-A0A8S2FI86-F1
#
_cell.length_a   1.000
_cell.length_b   1.000
_cell.length_c   1.000
_cell.angle_alpha   90.00
_cell.angle_beta   90.00
_cell.angle_gamma   90.00
#
_symmetry.space_group_name_H-M   'P 1'
#
loop_
_entity.id
_entity.type
_entity.pdbx_description
1 polymer ?
#
loop_
_entity_poly.entity_id
_entity_poly.type
_entity_poly.pdbx_seq_one_letter_code
_entity_poly.pdbx_strand_id
1 'polypeptide(L)'
;PIYIDDCSPDGKYVTLANTSKNKDIDLTGWHLLRKVDNSQEITFPLPPNFKLQSGKNVKIYAGGHNREHSSDLVYPQINSWGTGVNIVTRLLNDQNEEKATHIQKTVYAA
;
A
#
# COMPACT_ATOMS: atom_id res chain seq x y z
N PRO A 1 2.97 14.04 5.85
CA PRO A 1 3.88 13.07 5.19
C PRO A 1 3.14 11.74 5.04
N ILE A 2 3.35 11.04 3.93
CA ILE A 2 2.71 9.73 3.69
C ILE A 2 3.76 8.66 3.88
N TYR A 3 3.39 7.58 4.57
CA TYR A 3 4.24 6.41 4.73
C TYR A 3 3.41 5.13 4.62
N ILE A 4 4.12 4.02 4.40
CA ILE A 4 3.55 2.67 4.38
C ILE A 4 3.62 2.16 5.82
N ASP A 5 2.45 2.04 6.46
CA ASP A 5 2.30 1.83 7.91
C ASP A 5 2.35 0.35 8.28
N ASP A 6 1.56 -0.47 7.58
CA ASP A 6 1.47 -1.91 7.78
C ASP A 6 1.30 -2.62 6.45
N CYS A 7 1.84 -3.83 6.34
CA CYS A 7 1.74 -4.69 5.18
C CYS A 7 1.44 -6.10 5.66
N SER A 8 0.26 -6.63 5.34
CA SER A 8 -0.19 -7.91 5.90
C SER A 8 0.78 -9.05 5.53
N PRO A 9 1.29 -9.83 6.50
CA PRO A 9 2.20 -10.94 6.23
C PRO A 9 1.61 -12.04 5.33
N ASP A 10 0.28 -12.16 5.32
CA ASP A 10 -0.47 -13.11 4.48
C ASP A 10 -0.94 -12.49 3.13
N GLY A 11 -0.50 -11.28 2.83
CA GLY A 11 -0.78 -10.61 1.56
C GLY A 11 -2.22 -10.09 1.42
N LYS A 12 -3.01 -9.98 2.50
CA LYS A 12 -4.38 -9.46 2.42
C LYS A 12 -4.48 -7.97 2.09
N TYR A 13 -3.60 -7.14 2.64
CA TYR A 13 -3.67 -5.68 2.49
C TYR A 13 -2.32 -4.98 2.62
N VAL A 14 -2.28 -3.72 2.19
CA VAL A 14 -1.24 -2.73 2.49
C VAL A 14 -1.91 -1.48 3.06
N THR A 15 -1.31 -0.85 4.07
CA THR A 15 -1.83 0.35 4.73
C THR A 15 -0.97 1.56 4.42
N LEU A 16 -1.59 2.64 3.95
CA LEU A 16 -0.96 3.96 3.87
C LEU A 16 -1.47 4.84 5.00
N ALA A 17 -0.61 5.67 5.57
CA ALA A 17 -0.97 6.59 6.63
C ALA A 17 -0.44 8.00 6.38
N ASN A 18 -1.26 8.99 6.72
CA ASN A 18 -0.91 10.40 6.71
C ASN A 18 -0.55 10.86 8.14
N THR A 19 0.74 11.00 8.43
CA THR A 19 1.25 11.52 9.72
C THR A 19 1.14 13.03 9.89
N SER A 20 0.61 13.76 8.90
CA SER A 20 0.39 15.19 9.06
C SER A 20 -0.55 15.45 10.25
N LYS A 21 -0.26 16.51 11.02
CA LYS A 21 -1.09 16.91 12.16
C LYS A 21 -2.31 17.74 11.77
N ASN A 22 -2.21 18.51 10.67
CA ASN A 22 -3.21 19.49 10.27
C ASN A 22 -3.38 19.64 8.75
N LYS A 23 -2.92 18.68 7.96
CA LYS A 23 -2.95 18.78 6.49
C LYS A 23 -3.37 17.46 5.85
N ASP A 24 -4.49 17.51 5.14
CA ASP A 24 -4.92 16.46 4.22
C ASP A 24 -3.97 16.41 3.02
N ILE A 25 -3.69 15.22 2.52
CA ILE A 25 -2.78 15.03 1.40
C ILE A 25 -3.55 14.45 0.23
N ASP A 26 -3.44 15.14 -0.90
CA ASP A 26 -3.95 14.66 -2.18
C ASP A 26 -3.00 13.62 -2.75
N LEU A 27 -3.50 12.41 -2.98
CA LEU A 27 -2.77 11.28 -3.56
C LEU A 27 -3.25 10.98 -4.98
N THR A 28 -3.93 11.92 -5.63
CA THR A 28 -4.36 11.77 -7.02
C THR A 28 -3.15 11.53 -7.92
N GLY A 29 -3.21 10.47 -8.74
CA GLY A 29 -2.12 10.07 -9.64
C GLY A 29 -1.00 9.27 -8.96
N TRP A 30 -1.04 9.11 -7.64
CA TRP A 30 -0.07 8.27 -6.93
C TRP A 30 -0.35 6.79 -7.20
N HIS A 31 0.66 5.96 -7.00
CA HIS A 31 0.52 4.51 -7.16
C HIS A 31 1.42 3.75 -6.20
N LEU A 32 0.91 2.61 -5.74
CA LEU A 32 1.64 1.65 -4.93
C LEU A 32 2.26 0.59 -5.83
N LEU A 33 3.53 0.28 -5.60
CA LEU A 33 4.26 -0.80 -6.24
C LEU A 33 4.63 -1.85 -5.20
N ARG A 34 4.42 -3.13 -5.50
CA ARG A 34 4.84 -4.23 -4.61
C ARG A 34 5.54 -5.33 -5.40
N LYS A 35 6.78 -5.61 -5.02
CA LYS A 35 7.62 -6.67 -5.57
C LYS A 35 7.85 -7.73 -4.51
N VAL A 36 7.49 -8.98 -4.81
CA VAL A 36 7.67 -10.13 -3.91
C VAL A 36 8.70 -11.06 -4.53
N ASP A 37 9.85 -11.22 -3.87
CA ASP A 37 10.98 -11.98 -4.36
C ASP A 37 11.28 -11.67 -5.85
N ASN A 38 11.24 -12.67 -6.72
CA ASN A 38 11.47 -12.53 -8.15
C ASN A 38 10.16 -12.45 -8.99
N SER A 39 8.99 -12.29 -8.36
CA SER A 39 7.69 -12.25 -9.04
C SER A 39 7.53 -11.00 -9.92
N GLN A 40 6.51 -10.98 -10.79
CA GLN A 40 6.08 -9.72 -11.41
C GLN A 40 5.71 -8.68 -10.34
N GLU A 41 6.04 -7.41 -10.58
CA GLU A 41 5.67 -6.31 -9.69
C GLU A 41 4.17 -5.98 -9.85
N ILE A 42 3.47 -5.87 -8.72
CA ILE A 42 2.09 -5.43 -8.66
C ILE A 42 2.08 -3.91 -8.64
N THR A 43 1.30 -3.29 -9.53
CA THR A 43 1.05 -1.85 -9.54
C THR A 43 -0.41 -1.58 -9.22
N PHE A 44 -0.66 -0.71 -8.24
CA PHE A 44 -2.00 -0.24 -7.88
C PHE A 44 -2.05 1.28 -7.98
N PRO A 45 -2.77 1.84 -8.96
CA PRO A 45 -3.04 3.27 -9.00
C PRO A 45 -4.05 3.65 -7.93
N LEU A 46 -3.78 4.70 -7.16
CA LEU A 46 -4.74 5.25 -6.21
C LEU A 46 -5.95 5.83 -6.99
N PRO A 47 -7.17 5.76 -6.43
CA PRO A 47 -8.34 6.28 -7.10
C PRO A 47 -8.21 7.79 -7.44
N PRO A 48 -8.86 8.26 -8.52
CA PRO A 48 -8.90 9.69 -8.83
C PRO A 48 -9.48 10.52 -7.66
N ASN A 49 -8.93 11.71 -7.44
CA ASN A 49 -9.35 12.63 -6.38
C ASN A 49 -9.24 12.06 -4.95
N PHE A 50 -8.39 11.03 -4.74
CA PHE A 50 -8.23 10.41 -3.44
C PHE A 50 -7.41 11.30 -2.50
N LYS A 51 -8.06 11.80 -1.44
CA LYS A 51 -7.43 12.60 -0.39
C LYS A 51 -7.38 11.82 0.92
N LEU A 52 -6.18 11.64 1.46
CA LEU A 52 -5.99 11.03 2.77
C LEU A 52 -5.95 12.12 3.84
N GLN A 53 -6.97 12.11 4.70
CA GLN A 53 -7.11 13.11 5.75
C GLN A 53 -5.96 13.08 6.76
N SER A 54 -5.72 14.23 7.39
CA SER A 54 -4.69 14.38 8.43
C SER A 54 -4.87 13.37 9.56
N GLY A 55 -3.81 12.66 9.93
CA GLY A 55 -3.83 11.65 11.00
C GLY A 55 -4.65 10.39 10.68
N LYS A 56 -5.08 10.20 9.43
CA LYS A 56 -5.84 9.00 9.00
C LYS A 56 -4.96 8.03 8.21
N ASN A 57 -5.44 6.80 8.14
CA ASN A 57 -4.89 5.75 7.31
C ASN A 57 -5.95 5.20 6.35
N VAL A 58 -5.49 4.43 5.37
CA VAL A 58 -6.33 3.69 4.44
C VAL A 58 -5.71 2.32 4.23
N LYS A 59 -6.49 1.26 4.44
CA LYS A 59 -6.10 -0.09 4.04
C LYS A 59 -6.52 -0.33 2.59
N ILE A 60 -5.64 -0.98 1.84
CA ILE A 60 -5.87 -1.36 0.45
C ILE A 60 -5.85 -2.88 0.39
N TYR A 61 -7.02 -3.49 0.34
CA TYR A 61 -7.18 -4.95 0.32
C TYR A 61 -7.00 -5.51 -1.08
N ALA A 62 -6.49 -6.74 -1.18
CA ALA A 62 -6.62 -7.52 -2.41
C ALA A 62 -8.09 -7.95 -2.62
N GLY A 63 -8.44 -8.29 -3.86
CA GLY A 63 -9.74 -8.82 -4.24
C GLY A 63 -10.09 -10.09 -3.46
N GLY A 64 -11.39 -10.27 -3.19
CA GLY A 64 -11.90 -11.41 -2.42
C GLY A 64 -11.79 -11.25 -0.90
N HIS A 65 -11.24 -10.13 -0.41
CA HIS A 65 -11.24 -9.78 1.01
C HIS A 65 -12.26 -8.68 1.32
N ASN A 66 -12.82 -8.74 2.53
CA ASN A 66 -13.76 -7.72 3.00
C ASN A 66 -12.99 -6.53 3.55
N ARG A 67 -13.41 -5.32 3.15
CA ARG A 67 -12.97 -4.08 3.78
C ARG A 67 -13.47 -4.01 5.23
N GLU A 68 -12.63 -3.50 6.13
CA GLU A 68 -13.01 -3.24 7.52
C GLU A 68 -13.78 -1.92 7.65
N HIS A 69 -13.34 -0.89 6.92
CA HIS A 69 -13.96 0.43 6.91
C HIS A 69 -14.43 0.84 5.52
N SER A 70 -15.43 1.73 5.44
CA SER A 70 -15.93 2.25 4.16
C SER A 70 -14.91 3.12 3.41
N SER A 71 -13.95 3.68 4.13
CA SER A 71 -12.82 4.45 3.59
C SER A 71 -11.71 3.58 3.01
N ASP A 72 -11.70 2.27 3.31
CA ASP A 72 -10.72 1.34 2.79
C ASP A 72 -10.98 1.06 1.31
N LEU A 73 -9.89 0.72 0.62
CA LEU A 73 -9.87 0.45 -0.81
C LEU A 73 -9.73 -1.06 -1.05
N VAL A 74 -10.16 -1.50 -2.23
CA VAL A 74 -9.98 -2.86 -2.72
C VAL A 74 -9.36 -2.80 -4.09
N TYR A 75 -8.32 -3.62 -4.34
CA TYR A 75 -7.75 -3.84 -5.66
C TYR A 75 -8.25 -5.17 -6.23
N PRO A 76 -9.35 -5.17 -7.00
CA PRO A 76 -10.01 -6.40 -7.43
C PRO A 76 -9.22 -7.23 -8.46
N GLN A 77 -8.14 -6.68 -9.05
CA GLN A 77 -7.37 -7.36 -10.09
C GLN A 77 -6.37 -8.38 -9.54
N ILE A 78 -6.14 -8.38 -8.23
CA ILE A 78 -5.28 -9.34 -7.54
C ILE A 78 -6.07 -10.05 -6.47
N ASN A 79 -5.76 -11.33 -6.20
CA ASN A 79 -6.33 -12.07 -5.08
C ASN A 79 -5.42 -12.05 -3.83
N SER A 80 -4.22 -11.49 -3.96
CA SER A 80 -3.26 -11.29 -2.87
C SER A 80 -2.21 -10.26 -3.27
N TRP A 81 -1.74 -9.46 -2.31
CA TRP A 81 -0.53 -8.63 -2.41
C TRP A 81 0.77 -9.45 -2.37
N GLY A 82 0.65 -10.77 -2.19
CA GLY A 82 1.75 -11.72 -2.21
C GLY A 82 2.46 -11.87 -0.87
N THR A 83 2.97 -13.08 -0.67
CA THR A 83 3.73 -13.55 0.49
C THR A 83 5.08 -14.08 0.02
N GLY A 84 6.16 -13.78 0.74
CA GLY A 84 7.49 -14.18 0.29
C GLY A 84 8.59 -13.87 1.31
N VAL A 85 9.83 -14.08 0.89
CA VAL A 85 10.99 -13.88 1.75
C VAL A 85 11.43 -12.42 1.73
N ASN A 86 11.53 -11.82 0.55
CA ASN A 86 11.92 -10.44 0.37
C ASN A 86 10.80 -9.69 -0.32
N ILE A 87 10.17 -8.76 0.38
CA ILE A 87 9.07 -7.98 -0.17
C ILE A 87 9.42 -6.50 -0.08
N VAL A 88 9.34 -5.81 -1.20
CA VAL A 88 9.55 -4.37 -1.29
C VAL A 88 8.25 -3.73 -1.73
N THR A 89 7.74 -2.80 -0.93
CA THR A 89 6.56 -2.00 -1.24
C THR A 89 6.98 -0.54 -1.33
N ARG A 90 6.60 0.14 -2.42
CA ARG A 90 6.94 1.54 -2.69
C ARG A 90 5.69 2.33 -2.98
N LEU A 91 5.71 3.62 -2.63
CA LEU A 91 4.67 4.57 -2.96
C LEU A 91 5.29 5.68 -3.81
N LEU A 92 4.82 5.83 -5.04
CA LEU A 92 5.25 6.88 -5.95
C LEU A 92 4.16 7.95 -6.09
N ASN A 93 4.56 9.21 -6.24
CA ASN A 93 3.62 10.28 -6.57
C ASN A 93 3.28 10.29 -8.08
N ASP A 94 2.47 11.27 -8.48
CA ASP A 94 2.06 11.55 -9.86
C ASP A 94 3.24 11.89 -10.81
N GLN A 95 4.40 12.23 -10.25
CA GLN A 95 5.64 12.50 -10.97
C GLN A 95 6.59 11.29 -11.00
N ASN A 96 6.15 10.12 -10.52
CA ASN A 96 6.95 8.90 -10.33
C ASN A 96 8.11 9.05 -9.30
N GLU A 97 8.07 10.05 -8.45
CA GLU A 97 9.02 10.22 -7.36
C GLU A 97 8.63 9.32 -6.18
N GLU A 98 9.59 8.57 -5.66
CA GLU A 98 9.38 7.73 -4.49
C GLU A 98 9.17 8.58 -3.23
N LYS A 99 8.04 8.38 -2.57
CA LYS A 99 7.66 9.10 -1.33
C LYS A 99 7.74 8.22 -0.09
N ALA A 100 7.63 6.90 -0.25
CA ALA A 100 7.81 5.95 0.84
C ALA A 100 8.23 4.58 0.30
N THR A 101 9.01 3.85 1.12
CA THR A 101 9.41 2.47 0.86
C THR A 101 9.35 1.66 2.15
N HIS A 102 8.90 0.42 2.06
CA HIS A 102 8.85 -0.55 3.14
C HIS A 102 9.36 -1.90 2.67
N ILE A 103 10.25 -2.51 3.46
CA ILE A 103 10.90 -3.80 3.14
C ILE A 103 10.53 -4.81 4.22
N GLN A 104 9.88 -5.90 3.84
CA GLN A 104 9.62 -7.05 4.71
C GLN A 104 10.60 -8.17 4.36
N LYS A 105 11.28 -8.70 5.39
CA LYS A 105 12.16 -9.86 5.26
C LYS A 105 11.73 -10.95 6.22
N THR A 106 11.40 -12.11 5.69
CA THR A 106 11.09 -13.30 6.50
C THR A 106 12.37 -14.10 6.68
N VAL A 107 12.82 -14.29 7.92
CA VAL A 107 13.95 -15.18 8.24
C VAL A 107 13.37 -16.49 8.76
N TYR A 108 13.56 -17.58 8.03
CA TYR A 108 13.28 -18.91 8.56
C TYR A 108 14.38 -19.24 9.57
N ALA A 109 14.01 -19.47 10.84
CA ALA A 109 14.92 -20.07 11.80
C ALA A 109 15.22 -21.51 11.35
N ALA A 110 16.51 -21.86 11.30
CA ALA A 110 16.99 -23.20 10.98
C ALA A 110 16.69 -24.21 12.10
#